data_AF-A0A964WZN1-F1
#
_entry.id   AF-A0A964WZN1-F1
#
_cell.length_a   1.000
_cell.length_b   1.000
_cell.length_c   1.000
_cell.angle_alpha   90.00
_cell.angle_beta   90.00
_cell.angle_gamma   90.00
#
_symmetry.space_group_name_H-M   'P 1'
#
loop_
_entity.id
_entity.type
_entity.pdbx_description
1 polymer ?
#
loop_
_entity_poly.entity_id
_entity_poly.type
_entity_poly.pdbx_seq_one_letter_code
_entity_poly.pdbx_strand_id
1 'polypeptide(L)'
;MTDSPTPPENPFAAMMKMGQDWARAMNPALEHFTPRGFEALWPTMPRNVMEMFIGRTFNPDGLDAKTRLLLTLAGLTVQGAQAEPQIRLTVRHAREAGATRQEVAETIALSGLFGGVPAMTRAMELAAEAMAEDRA
;
A
#
# COMPACT_ATOMS: atom_id res chain seq x y z
N MET A 1 48.27 -27.80 11.37
CA MET A 1 47.46 -27.67 10.15
C MET A 1 46.34 -28.69 10.26
N THR A 2 45.17 -28.26 10.72
CA THR A 2 43.98 -29.11 10.81
C THR A 2 42.85 -28.31 10.18
N ASP A 3 42.60 -28.57 8.91
CA ASP A 3 41.42 -28.06 8.21
C ASP A 3 40.19 -28.78 8.78
N SER A 4 39.40 -28.06 9.57
CA SER A 4 38.06 -28.52 9.94
C SER A 4 37.12 -28.28 8.76
N PRO A 5 36.27 -29.25 8.37
CA PRO A 5 35.35 -29.08 7.26
C PRO A 5 34.32 -28.00 7.62
N THR A 6 34.12 -27.05 6.70
CA THR A 6 33.04 -26.06 6.80
C THR A 6 31.69 -26.77 6.90
N PRO A 7 30.78 -26.33 7.79
CA PRO A 7 29.46 -26.96 7.90
C PRO A 7 28.75 -26.85 6.54
N PRO A 8 27.99 -27.88 6.13
CA PRO A 8 27.21 -27.81 4.89
C PRO A 8 26.24 -26.63 4.99
N GLU A 9 26.27 -25.74 4.00
CA GLU A 9 25.34 -24.62 3.90
C GLU A 9 23.90 -25.14 4.07
N ASN A 10 23.14 -24.47 4.95
CA ASN A 10 21.75 -24.83 5.20
C ASN A 10 21.01 -24.89 3.84
N PRO A 11 20.35 -26.01 3.50
CA PRO A 11 19.70 -26.18 2.20
C PRO A 11 18.64 -25.10 1.91
N PHE A 12 18.05 -24.51 2.95
CA PHE A 12 17.18 -23.35 2.82
C PHE A 12 17.95 -22.07 2.42
N ALA A 13 19.15 -21.86 2.96
CA ALA A 13 20.01 -20.73 2.59
C ALA A 13 20.50 -20.86 1.14
N ALA A 14 20.84 -22.07 0.69
CA ALA A 14 21.20 -22.35 -0.70
C ALA A 14 20.02 -22.08 -1.65
N MET A 15 18.80 -22.48 -1.27
CA MET A 15 17.58 -22.21 -2.03
C MET A 15 17.26 -20.71 -2.12
N MET A 16 17.41 -19.97 -1.02
CA MET A 16 17.22 -18.51 -0.99
C MET A 16 18.26 -17.79 -1.86
N LYS A 17 19.52 -18.20 -1.80
CA LYS A 17 20.59 -17.65 -2.64
C LYS A 17 20.30 -17.91 -4.13
N MET A 18 19.87 -19.11 -4.49
CA MET A 18 19.47 -19.45 -5.85
C MET A 18 18.29 -18.59 -6.33
N GLY A 19 17.30 -18.33 -5.47
CA GLY A 19 16.18 -17.44 -5.77
C GLY A 19 16.62 -15.99 -6.02
N GLN A 20 17.56 -15.47 -5.22
CA GLN A 20 18.15 -14.14 -5.40
C GLN A 20 18.98 -14.04 -6.69
N ASP A 21 19.81 -15.04 -6.97
CA ASP A 21 20.64 -15.10 -8.18
C ASP A 21 19.77 -15.18 -9.45
N TRP A 22 18.66 -15.92 -9.39
CA TRP A 22 17.68 -15.99 -10.48
C TRP A 22 16.93 -14.66 -10.68
N ALA A 23 16.49 -14.01 -9.60
CA ALA A 23 15.84 -12.70 -9.68
C ALA A 23 16.75 -11.62 -10.30
N ARG A 24 18.04 -11.60 -9.92
CA ARG A 24 19.07 -10.73 -10.52
C ARG A 24 19.23 -10.96 -12.03
N ALA A 25 19.30 -12.22 -12.43
CA ALA A 25 19.50 -12.60 -13.84
C ALA A 25 18.30 -12.25 -14.73
N MET A 26 17.08 -12.27 -14.18
CA MET A 26 15.87 -11.99 -14.95
C MET A 26 15.62 -10.49 -15.14
N ASN A 27 15.87 -9.66 -14.13
CA ASN A 27 15.76 -8.21 -14.28
C ASN A 27 16.55 -7.49 -13.18
N PRO A 28 17.68 -6.84 -13.50
CA PRO A 28 18.45 -6.04 -12.55
C PRO A 28 17.61 -4.96 -11.85
N ALA A 29 16.53 -4.49 -12.48
CA ALA A 29 15.62 -3.52 -11.87
C ALA A 29 14.78 -4.10 -10.71
N LEU A 30 14.69 -5.43 -10.56
CA LEU A 30 14.03 -6.06 -9.42
C LEU A 30 14.84 -5.93 -8.12
N GLU A 31 16.18 -5.74 -8.18
CA GLU A 31 16.98 -5.42 -7.00
C GLU A 31 16.67 -4.05 -6.40
N HIS A 32 16.06 -3.16 -7.18
CA HIS A 32 15.67 -1.82 -6.74
C HIS A 32 14.15 -1.68 -6.58
N PHE A 33 13.43 -2.80 -6.65
CA PHE A 33 12.00 -2.83 -6.41
C PHE A 33 11.71 -2.60 -4.93
N THR A 34 11.59 -1.33 -4.59
CA THR A 34 11.17 -0.89 -3.26
C THR A 34 9.65 -0.70 -3.26
N PRO A 35 8.96 -0.90 -2.13
CA PRO A 35 7.54 -0.57 -2.02
C PRO A 35 7.24 0.88 -2.47
N ARG A 36 8.11 1.83 -2.13
CA ARG A 36 8.03 3.22 -2.62
C ARG A 36 8.20 3.37 -4.13
N GLY A 37 9.14 2.63 -4.74
CA GLY A 37 9.31 2.63 -6.19
C GLY A 37 8.10 2.04 -6.92
N PHE A 38 7.45 1.04 -6.32
CA PHE A 38 6.20 0.49 -6.81
C PHE A 38 5.02 1.47 -6.69
N GLU A 39 4.92 2.19 -5.56
CA GLU A 39 3.93 3.26 -5.37
C GLU A 39 4.06 4.36 -6.44
N ALA A 40 5.29 4.71 -6.84
CA ALA A 40 5.54 5.71 -7.88
C ALA A 40 5.15 5.24 -9.30
N LEU A 41 5.19 3.92 -9.55
CA LEU A 41 4.80 3.33 -10.84
C LEU A 41 3.27 3.30 -11.05
N TRP A 42 2.49 3.32 -9.96
CA TRP A 42 1.02 3.36 -10.02
C TRP A 42 0.51 4.80 -9.80
N PRO A 43 0.18 5.54 -10.86
CA PRO A 43 -0.32 6.90 -10.74
C PRO A 43 -1.72 6.93 -10.11
N THR A 44 -2.10 8.10 -9.58
CA THR A 44 -3.49 8.36 -9.17
C THR A 44 -4.41 8.17 -10.39
N MET A 45 -5.40 7.30 -10.30
CA MET A 45 -6.39 7.14 -11.36
C MET A 45 -7.29 8.39 -11.41
N PRO A 46 -7.61 8.92 -12.61
CA PRO A 46 -8.55 10.03 -12.74
C PRO A 46 -9.93 9.68 -12.17
N ARG A 47 -10.62 10.67 -11.60
CA ARG A 47 -11.97 10.49 -11.02
C ARG A 47 -12.95 9.73 -11.91
N ASN A 48 -13.04 10.08 -13.19
CA ASN A 48 -13.99 9.46 -14.12
C ASN A 48 -13.66 7.97 -14.38
N VAL A 49 -12.38 7.61 -14.40
CA VAL A 49 -11.92 6.23 -14.54
C VAL A 49 -12.26 5.44 -13.28
N MET A 50 -12.07 6.04 -12.10
CA MET A 50 -12.48 5.41 -10.84
C MET A 50 -13.99 5.21 -10.78
N GLU A 51 -14.81 6.21 -11.09
CA GLU A 51 -16.27 6.05 -11.09
C GLU A 51 -16.72 4.96 -12.06
N MET A 52 -16.04 4.81 -13.20
CA MET A 52 -16.30 3.74 -14.15
C MET A 52 -16.05 2.35 -13.57
N PHE A 53 -14.88 2.10 -12.98
CA PHE A 53 -14.48 0.75 -12.55
C PHE A 53 -14.89 0.39 -11.12
N ILE A 54 -14.89 1.37 -10.23
CA ILE A 54 -15.16 1.17 -8.81
C ILE A 54 -16.36 1.97 -8.31
N GLY A 55 -17.01 2.78 -9.14
CA GLY A 55 -18.15 3.59 -8.73
C GLY A 55 -19.50 3.01 -9.15
N ARG A 56 -20.43 3.90 -9.46
CA ARG A 56 -21.83 3.55 -9.78
C ARG A 56 -22.06 3.18 -11.24
N THR A 57 -21.07 3.30 -12.13
CA THR A 57 -21.28 3.10 -13.57
C THR A 57 -21.81 1.70 -13.92
N PHE A 58 -21.29 0.65 -13.29
CA PHE A 58 -21.79 -0.73 -13.50
C PHE A 58 -22.80 -1.19 -12.43
N ASN A 59 -22.97 -0.42 -11.35
CA ASN A 59 -23.96 -0.68 -10.30
C ASN A 59 -24.56 0.65 -9.83
N PRO A 60 -25.60 1.16 -10.52
CA PRO A 60 -26.15 2.49 -10.29
C PRO A 60 -26.64 2.73 -8.85
N ASP A 61 -27.18 1.70 -8.20
CA ASP A 61 -27.70 1.77 -6.82
C ASP A 61 -26.62 1.44 -5.77
N GLY A 62 -25.38 1.23 -6.21
CA GLY A 62 -24.26 0.88 -5.35
C GLY A 62 -23.56 2.09 -4.70
N LEU A 63 -22.52 1.79 -3.92
CA LEU A 63 -21.63 2.80 -3.35
C LEU A 63 -20.84 3.49 -4.46
N ASP A 64 -20.67 4.81 -4.33
CA ASP A 64 -19.77 5.60 -5.18
C ASP A 64 -18.29 5.29 -4.90
N ALA A 65 -17.40 5.76 -5.78
CA ALA A 65 -15.97 5.47 -5.66
C ALA A 65 -15.39 6.05 -4.36
N LYS A 66 -15.82 7.26 -3.98
CA LYS A 66 -15.39 7.92 -2.73
C LYS A 66 -15.67 7.03 -1.52
N THR A 67 -16.90 6.55 -1.39
CA THR A 67 -17.33 5.75 -0.24
C THR A 67 -16.58 4.42 -0.19
N ARG A 68 -16.39 3.75 -1.34
CA ARG A 68 -15.61 2.50 -1.40
C ARG A 68 -14.15 2.70 -1.04
N LEU A 69 -13.54 3.81 -1.45
CA LEU A 69 -12.17 4.14 -1.10
C LEU A 69 -12.02 4.45 0.39
N LEU A 70 -12.99 5.13 1.02
CA LEU A 70 -13.00 5.33 2.48
C LEU A 70 -13.17 4.00 3.23
N LEU A 71 -14.06 3.10 2.77
CA LEU A 71 -14.18 1.76 3.36
C LEU A 71 -12.91 0.92 3.18
N THR A 72 -12.25 1.05 2.03
CA THR A 72 -10.96 0.40 1.77
C THR A 72 -9.90 0.93 2.73
N LEU A 73 -9.81 2.26 2.88
CA LEU A 73 -8.90 2.90 3.83
C LEU A 73 -9.13 2.40 5.26
N ALA A 74 -10.39 2.28 5.69
CA ALA A 74 -10.71 1.74 7.00
C ALA A 74 -10.15 0.32 7.20
N GLY A 75 -10.38 -0.58 6.22
CA GLY A 75 -9.85 -1.94 6.26
C GLY A 75 -8.32 -1.98 6.30
N LEU A 76 -7.67 -1.17 5.47
CA LEU A 76 -6.21 -1.06 5.42
C LEU A 76 -5.62 -0.51 6.73
N THR A 77 -6.28 0.47 7.36
CA THR A 77 -5.90 0.97 8.68
C THR A 77 -5.95 -0.15 9.71
N VAL A 78 -7.00 -1.00 9.70
CA VAL A 78 -7.12 -2.13 10.63
C VAL A 78 -6.05 -3.21 10.38
N GLN A 79 -5.62 -3.42 9.13
CA GLN A 79 -4.54 -4.35 8.80
C GLN A 79 -3.16 -3.90 9.31
N GLY A 80 -2.95 -2.60 9.54
CA GLY A 80 -1.73 -2.06 10.13
C GLY A 80 -0.52 -2.08 9.18
N ALA A 81 0.67 -2.38 9.72
CA ALA A 81 1.97 -2.14 9.06
C ALA A 81 2.18 -2.85 7.70
N GLN A 82 1.39 -3.89 7.37
CA GLN A 82 1.50 -4.57 6.08
C GLN A 82 0.80 -3.80 4.95
N ALA A 83 -0.01 -2.80 5.28
CA ALA A 83 -0.85 -2.06 4.35
C ALA A 83 -0.33 -0.65 4.02
N GLU A 84 0.85 -0.25 4.50
CA GLU A 84 1.33 1.13 4.36
C GLU A 84 1.37 1.65 2.92
N PRO A 85 1.90 0.88 1.93
CA PRO A 85 1.88 1.32 0.53
C PRO A 85 0.47 1.55 -0.01
N GLN A 86 -0.45 0.65 0.35
CA GLN A 86 -1.83 0.71 -0.07
C GLN A 86 -2.55 1.89 0.59
N ILE A 87 -2.25 2.21 1.84
CA ILE A 87 -2.83 3.38 2.54
C ILE A 87 -2.51 4.66 1.77
N ARG A 88 -1.25 4.90 1.36
CA ARG A 88 -0.90 6.12 0.60
C ARG A 88 -1.65 6.19 -0.73
N LEU A 89 -1.67 5.09 -1.48
CA LEU A 89 -2.37 5.01 -2.77
C LEU A 89 -3.87 5.24 -2.61
N THR A 90 -4.51 4.58 -1.64
CA THR A 90 -5.94 4.73 -1.35
C THR A 90 -6.28 6.15 -0.91
N VAL A 91 -5.42 6.80 -0.12
CA VAL A 91 -5.62 8.21 0.26
C VAL A 91 -5.59 9.11 -0.99
N ARG A 92 -4.58 9.00 -1.85
CA ARG A 92 -4.50 9.78 -3.10
C ARG A 92 -5.74 9.59 -3.98
N HIS A 93 -6.17 8.34 -4.16
CA HIS A 93 -7.39 8.04 -4.91
C HIS A 93 -8.63 8.61 -4.22
N ALA A 94 -8.78 8.48 -2.90
CA ALA A 94 -9.92 9.02 -2.17
C ALA A 94 -10.02 10.54 -2.34
N ARG A 95 -8.88 11.25 -2.28
CA ARG A 95 -8.79 12.69 -2.54
C ARG A 95 -9.24 13.04 -3.96
N GLU A 96 -8.76 12.32 -4.96
CA GLU A 96 -9.17 12.48 -6.36
C GLU A 96 -10.65 12.17 -6.57
N ALA A 97 -11.21 11.21 -5.82
CA ALA A 97 -12.66 10.93 -5.74
C ALA A 97 -13.46 11.99 -4.97
N GLY A 98 -12.81 13.00 -4.39
CA GLY A 98 -13.46 14.12 -3.70
C GLY A 98 -13.71 13.90 -2.22
N ALA A 99 -13.07 12.90 -1.60
CA ALA A 99 -12.98 12.84 -0.15
C ALA A 99 -12.29 14.10 0.36
N THR A 100 -12.79 14.66 1.46
CA THR A 100 -12.19 15.76 2.21
C THR A 100 -11.09 15.23 3.14
N ARG A 101 -10.19 16.12 3.60
CA ARG A 101 -9.11 15.71 4.53
C ARG A 101 -9.72 15.24 5.85
N GLN A 102 -10.85 15.84 6.22
CA GLN A 102 -11.65 15.47 7.38
C GLN A 102 -12.25 14.07 7.22
N GLU A 103 -12.89 13.75 6.10
CA GLU A 103 -13.44 12.40 5.86
C GLU A 103 -12.34 11.32 5.93
N VAL A 104 -11.14 11.60 5.40
CA VAL A 104 -9.98 10.70 5.52
C VAL A 104 -9.55 10.52 6.98
N ALA A 105 -9.39 11.63 7.72
CA ALA A 105 -8.98 11.60 9.12
C ALA A 105 -10.01 10.88 10.02
N GLU A 106 -11.30 11.18 9.85
CA GLU A 106 -12.37 10.53 10.62
C GLU A 106 -12.46 9.03 10.33
N THR A 107 -12.26 8.62 9.08
CA THR A 107 -12.22 7.21 8.69
C THR A 107 -11.08 6.48 9.42
N ILE A 108 -9.88 7.05 9.43
CA ILE A 108 -8.71 6.47 10.12
C ILE A 108 -8.94 6.45 11.64
N ALA A 109 -9.47 7.54 12.21
CA ALA A 109 -9.74 7.65 13.64
C ALA A 109 -10.77 6.61 14.11
N LEU A 110 -11.88 6.45 13.37
CA LEU A 110 -12.89 5.42 13.65
C LEU A 110 -12.29 4.01 13.57
N SER A 111 -11.44 3.77 12.56
CA SER A 111 -10.77 2.49 12.34
C SER A 111 -9.76 2.16 13.45
N GLY A 112 -9.22 3.18 14.12
CA GLY A 112 -8.37 3.02 15.29
C GLY A 112 -9.04 2.31 16.47
N LEU A 113 -10.37 2.33 16.56
CA LEU A 113 -11.11 1.54 17.55
C LEU A 113 -10.95 0.03 17.36
N PHE A 114 -10.67 -0.41 16.12
CA PHE A 114 -10.53 -1.81 15.75
C PHE A 114 -9.07 -2.22 15.52
N GLY A 115 -8.27 -1.37 14.88
CA GLY A 115 -6.85 -1.61 14.63
C GLY A 115 -5.92 -1.21 15.79
N GLY A 116 -6.45 -0.50 16.79
CA GLY A 116 -5.67 0.05 17.90
C GLY A 116 -4.94 1.35 17.56
N VAL A 117 -4.46 2.02 18.61
CA VAL A 117 -3.77 3.32 18.53
C VAL A 117 -2.54 3.29 17.61
N PRO A 118 -1.66 2.27 17.64
CA PRO A 118 -0.47 2.26 16.77
C PRO A 118 -0.81 2.26 15.27
N ALA A 119 -1.81 1.48 14.86
CA ALA A 119 -2.24 1.41 13.46
C ALA A 119 -2.88 2.73 13.01
N MET A 120 -3.70 3.35 13.87
CA MET A 120 -4.29 4.67 13.62
C MET A 120 -3.22 5.74 13.46
N THR A 121 -2.27 5.84 14.41
CA THR A 121 -1.20 6.84 14.37
C THR A 121 -0.38 6.70 13.09
N ARG A 122 0.01 5.46 12.74
CA ARG A 122 0.77 5.21 11.52
C ARG A 122 -0.02 5.56 10.27
N ALA A 123 -1.29 5.20 10.19
CA ALA A 123 -2.15 5.55 9.05
C ALA A 123 -2.35 7.08 8.91
N MET A 124 -2.45 7.82 10.02
CA MET A 124 -2.54 9.29 10.00
C MET A 124 -1.28 9.93 9.43
N GLU A 125 -0.09 9.45 9.80
CA GLU A 125 1.19 9.93 9.24
C GLU A 125 1.24 9.70 7.73
N LEU A 126 0.92 8.49 7.28
CA LEU A 126 0.91 8.11 5.86
C LEU A 126 -0.10 8.94 5.06
N ALA A 127 -1.28 9.18 5.63
CA ALA A 127 -2.29 10.02 5.00
C ALA A 127 -1.81 11.47 4.89
N ALA A 128 -1.14 12.00 5.91
CA ALA A 128 -0.56 13.33 5.87
C ALA A 128 0.54 13.46 4.79
N GLU A 129 1.43 12.47 4.70
CA GLU A 129 2.45 12.36 3.64
C GLU A 129 1.79 12.39 2.25
N ALA A 130 0.86 11.47 2.00
CA ALA A 130 0.19 11.31 0.70
C ALA A 130 -0.57 12.57 0.26
N MET A 131 -1.20 13.29 1.21
CA MET A 131 -1.93 14.51 0.90
C MET A 131 -1.03 15.77 0.86
N ALA A 132 0.24 15.68 1.25
CA ALA A 132 1.20 16.78 1.07
C ALA A 132 1.70 16.85 -0.38
N GLU A 133 1.82 15.69 -1.03
CA GLU A 133 2.22 15.52 -2.43
C GLU A 133 1.18 16.06 -3.42
N ASP A 134 -0.09 16.17 -3.02
CA ASP A 134 -1.19 16.79 -3.81
C ASP A 134 -0.94 18.29 -4.17
N ARG A 135 0.10 18.93 -3.63
CA ARG A 135 0.40 20.37 -3.84
C ARG A 135 1.44 20.66 -4.94
N ALA A 136 1.89 19.67 -5.71
CA ALA A 136 2.83 19.82 -6.82
C ALA A 136 2.12 19.63 -8.17
#